data_AF-A0AAQ4DFA0-F1
#
_entry.id   AF-A0AAQ4DFA0-F1
#
_cell.length_a   1.000
_cell.length_b   1.000
_cell.length_c   1.000
_cell.angle_alpha   90.00
_cell.angle_beta   90.00
_cell.angle_gamma   90.00
#
_symmetry.space_group_name_H-M   'P 1'
#
loop_
_entity.id
_entity.type
_entity.pdbx_description
1 polymer ?
#
loop_
_entity_poly.entity_id
_entity_poly.type
_entity_poly.pdbx_seq_one_letter_code
_entity_poly.pdbx_strand_id
1 'polypeptide(L)'
;MTSLRDTINTVCTAGSVTYEEFQRAGPCLNSTGAEIHACFQDLKGTLQRAVATAPAKEVIPHSCCAYSDVVECIGRALLPCEGAGARDYFLGLMDRVMGKALKLVCIDYASGSAACKMLPKLPPLVPEDRNMGNYIQLIIEVANTIES
;
A
#
# COMPACT_ATOMS: atom_id res chain seq x y z
N MET A 1 3.98 -14.64 -13.82
CA MET A 1 3.95 -13.44 -12.95
C MET A 1 3.63 -12.28 -13.88
N THR A 2 2.47 -11.62 -13.74
CA THR A 2 2.10 -10.48 -14.59
C THR A 2 2.92 -9.29 -14.11
N SER A 3 3.74 -8.69 -14.97
CA SER A 3 4.56 -7.56 -14.55
C SER A 3 3.68 -6.33 -14.30
N LEU A 4 4.22 -5.33 -13.58
CA LEU A 4 3.56 -4.02 -13.46
C LEU A 4 3.25 -3.43 -14.85
N ARG A 5 4.17 -3.62 -15.79
CA ARG A 5 4.01 -3.19 -17.19
C ARG A 5 2.81 -3.88 -17.85
N ASP A 6 2.66 -5.19 -17.68
CA ASP A 6 1.53 -5.93 -18.25
C ASP A 6 0.20 -5.49 -17.64
N THR A 7 0.17 -5.23 -16.32
CA THR A 7 -1.02 -4.72 -15.62
C THR A 7 -1.42 -3.33 -16.12
N ILE A 8 -0.46 -2.45 -16.39
CA ILE A 8 -0.71 -1.13 -16.97
C ILE A 8 -1.22 -1.26 -18.41
N ASN A 9 -0.58 -2.12 -19.21
CA ASN A 9 -0.96 -2.32 -20.61
C ASN A 9 -2.41 -2.79 -20.76
N THR A 10 -2.88 -3.68 -19.88
CA THR A 10 -4.28 -4.12 -19.91
C THR A 10 -5.23 -2.98 -19.57
N VAL A 11 -4.92 -2.12 -18.59
CA VAL A 11 -5.74 -0.94 -18.28
C VAL A 11 -5.77 0.05 -19.45
N CYS A 12 -4.69 0.16 -20.22
CA CYS A 12 -4.60 1.08 -21.36
C CYS A 12 -5.17 0.52 -22.67
N THR A 13 -5.58 -0.75 -22.72
CA THR A 13 -6.10 -1.37 -23.95
C THR A 13 -7.62 -1.24 -24.01
N ALA A 14 -8.11 -0.40 -24.93
CA ALA A 14 -9.54 -0.21 -25.16
C ALA A 14 -10.24 -1.53 -25.50
N GLY A 15 -11.41 -1.76 -24.90
CA GLY A 15 -12.18 -3.00 -25.05
C GLY A 15 -11.71 -4.17 -24.18
N SER A 16 -10.67 -3.99 -23.35
CA SER A 16 -10.36 -4.95 -22.29
C SER A 16 -11.28 -4.74 -21.08
N VAL A 17 -11.54 -5.82 -20.33
CA VAL A 17 -12.34 -5.75 -19.08
C VAL A 17 -11.74 -4.74 -18.10
N THR A 18 -10.42 -4.75 -17.94
CA THR A 18 -9.71 -3.81 -17.04
C THR A 18 -9.82 -2.36 -17.47
N TYR A 19 -9.90 -2.09 -18.78
CA TYR A 19 -10.13 -0.74 -19.28
C TYR A 19 -11.54 -0.25 -18.93
N GLU A 20 -12.56 -1.11 -19.09
CA GLU A 20 -13.94 -0.76 -18.75
C GLU A 20 -14.14 -0.55 -17.25
N GLU A 21 -13.55 -1.41 -16.42
CA GLU A 21 -13.53 -1.26 -14.97
C GLU A 21 -12.86 0.06 -14.55
N PHE A 22 -11.72 0.38 -15.16
CA PHE A 22 -11.02 1.64 -14.90
C PHE A 22 -11.88 2.86 -15.27
N GLN A 23 -12.50 2.85 -16.46
CA GLN A 23 -13.37 3.95 -16.90
C GLN A 23 -14.57 4.14 -15.97
N ARG A 24 -15.14 3.04 -15.46
CA ARG A 24 -16.26 3.07 -14.51
C ARG A 24 -15.83 3.61 -13.13
N ALA A 25 -14.68 3.15 -12.63
CA ALA A 25 -14.16 3.54 -11.32
C ALA A 25 -13.58 4.96 -11.29
N GLY A 26 -12.99 5.42 -12.40
CA GLY A 26 -12.19 6.63 -12.51
C GLY A 26 -12.84 7.90 -11.94
N PRO A 27 -14.10 8.25 -12.32
CA PRO A 27 -14.77 9.43 -11.77
C PRO A 27 -14.85 9.41 -10.24
N CYS A 28 -15.12 8.25 -9.65
CA CYS A 28 -15.23 8.15 -8.20
C CYS A 28 -13.87 8.20 -7.51
N LEU A 29 -12.86 7.49 -8.05
CA LEU A 29 -11.48 7.57 -7.56
C LEU A 29 -10.95 9.00 -7.55
N ASN A 30 -11.29 9.79 -8.57
CA ASN A 30 -10.93 11.20 -8.63
C ASN A 30 -11.66 12.03 -7.57
N SER A 31 -12.93 11.71 -7.27
CA SER A 31 -13.71 12.43 -6.26
C SER A 31 -13.22 12.21 -4.83
N THR A 32 -12.63 11.04 -4.55
CA THR A 32 -12.07 10.67 -3.24
C THR A 32 -10.54 10.73 -3.23
N GLY A 33 -9.95 11.45 -4.19
CA GLY A 33 -8.51 11.43 -4.42
C GLY A 33 -7.72 12.01 -3.24
N ALA A 34 -8.28 12.98 -2.52
CA ALA A 34 -7.65 13.60 -1.36
C ALA A 34 -7.54 12.61 -0.18
N GLU A 35 -8.60 11.83 0.08
CA GLU A 35 -8.64 10.82 1.12
C GLU A 35 -7.70 9.67 0.80
N ILE A 36 -7.70 9.19 -0.45
CA ILE A 36 -6.74 8.18 -0.92
C ILE A 36 -5.31 8.69 -0.75
N HIS A 37 -5.05 9.94 -1.13
CA HIS A 37 -3.74 10.55 -0.96
C HIS A 37 -3.31 10.60 0.52
N ALA A 38 -4.21 10.95 1.43
CA ALA A 38 -3.94 10.95 2.86
C ALA A 38 -3.53 9.55 3.36
N CYS A 39 -4.24 8.50 2.94
CA CYS A 39 -3.88 7.11 3.26
C CYS A 39 -2.44 6.78 2.81
N PHE A 40 -2.05 7.19 1.59
CA PHE A 40 -0.69 6.97 1.10
C PHE A 40 0.38 7.80 1.84
N GLN A 41 0.04 9.00 2.33
CA GLN A 41 0.96 9.78 3.16
C GLN A 41 1.20 9.12 4.52
N ASP A 42 0.16 8.57 5.15
CA ASP A 42 0.28 7.84 6.41
C ASP A 42 1.15 6.57 6.24
N LEU A 43 0.94 5.86 5.13
CA LEU A 43 1.78 4.73 4.75
C LEU A 43 3.23 5.16 4.54
N LYS A 44 3.46 6.21 3.74
CA LYS A 44 4.80 6.76 3.50
C LYS A 44 5.49 7.10 4.82
N GLY A 45 4.81 7.81 5.71
CA GLY A 45 5.34 8.20 7.01
C GLY A 45 5.68 7.00 7.90
N THR A 46 4.87 5.94 7.85
CA THR A 46 5.12 4.72 8.63
C THR A 46 6.28 3.92 8.07
N LEU A 47 6.36 3.73 6.75
CA LEU A 47 7.51 3.06 6.11
C LEU A 47 8.80 3.83 6.34
N GLN A 48 8.76 5.16 6.24
CA GLN A 48 9.89 6.04 6.50
C GLN A 48 10.42 5.87 7.92
N ARG A 49 9.54 5.84 8.93
CA ARG A 49 9.93 5.56 10.32
C ARG A 49 10.49 4.15 10.46
N ALA A 50 9.83 3.14 9.89
CA ALA A 50 10.26 1.77 10.01
C ALA A 50 11.68 1.57 9.49
N VAL A 51 11.97 2.04 8.27
CA VAL A 51 13.30 1.91 7.66
C VAL A 51 14.35 2.76 8.38
N ALA A 52 14.00 3.95 8.87
CA ALA A 52 14.97 4.86 9.50
C ALA A 52 15.32 4.47 10.94
N THR A 53 14.35 3.97 11.72
CA THR A 53 14.50 3.86 13.19
C THR A 53 14.25 2.48 13.77
N ALA A 54 13.61 1.56 13.03
CA ALA A 54 13.38 0.21 13.55
C ALA A 54 14.64 -0.66 13.44
N PRO A 55 14.83 -1.63 14.33
CA PRO A 55 15.73 -2.75 14.09
C PRO A 55 15.38 -3.44 12.76
N ALA A 56 16.38 -3.89 12.00
CA ALA A 56 16.18 -4.50 10.67
C ALA A 56 15.10 -5.61 10.67
N LYS A 57 15.11 -6.48 11.70
CA LYS A 57 14.13 -7.57 11.89
C LYS A 57 12.67 -7.10 12.09
N GLU A 58 12.46 -5.83 12.44
CA GLU A 58 11.14 -5.24 12.70
C GLU A 58 10.63 -4.40 11.52
N VAL A 59 11.47 -4.12 10.51
CA VAL A 59 11.09 -3.33 9.33
C VAL A 59 9.96 -3.99 8.55
N ILE A 60 10.08 -5.30 8.26
CA ILE A 60 9.04 -6.06 7.54
C ILE A 60 7.72 -6.13 8.34
N PRO A 61 7.72 -6.52 9.63
CA PRO A 61 6.51 -6.47 10.46
C PRO A 61 5.81 -5.10 10.43
N HIS A 62 6.55 -4.01 10.63
CA HIS A 62 5.98 -2.66 10.57
C HIS A 62 5.42 -2.32 9.19
N SER A 63 6.13 -2.69 8.14
CA SER A 63 5.70 -2.46 6.75
C SER A 63 4.45 -3.24 6.39
N CYS A 64 4.34 -4.48 6.87
CA CYS A 64 3.15 -5.32 6.71
C CYS A 64 1.92 -4.72 7.40
N CYS A 65 2.05 -4.27 8.64
CA CYS A 65 0.96 -3.61 9.36
C CYS A 65 0.54 -2.31 8.66
N ALA A 66 1.52 -1.49 8.26
CA ALA A 66 1.25 -0.25 7.52
C ALA A 66 0.52 -0.50 6.20
N TYR A 67 0.88 -1.58 5.49
CA TYR A 67 0.17 -1.99 4.28
C TYR A 67 -1.27 -2.38 4.59
N SER A 68 -1.51 -3.18 5.62
CA SER A 68 -2.88 -3.55 5.98
C SER A 68 -3.72 -2.32 6.38
N ASP A 69 -3.11 -1.37 7.08
CA ASP A 69 -3.78 -0.13 7.49
C ASP A 69 -4.12 0.76 6.28
N VAL A 70 -3.23 0.84 5.27
CA VAL A 70 -3.54 1.60 4.05
C VAL A 70 -4.69 0.96 3.26
N VAL A 71 -4.75 -0.37 3.21
CA VAL A 71 -5.81 -1.10 2.51
C VAL A 71 -7.16 -0.83 3.16
N GLU A 72 -7.21 -0.84 4.49
CA GLU A 72 -8.40 -0.47 5.25
C GLU A 72 -8.76 1.00 5.08
N CYS A 73 -7.77 1.91 5.13
CA CYS A 73 -7.97 3.34 4.93
C CYS A 73 -8.60 3.65 3.57
N ILE A 74 -8.05 3.06 2.49
CA ILE A 74 -8.58 3.22 1.13
C ILE A 74 -9.97 2.59 1.01
N GLY A 75 -10.19 1.42 1.63
CA GLY A 75 -11.50 0.79 1.70
C GLY A 75 -12.55 1.72 2.30
N ARG A 76 -12.22 2.46 3.37
CA ARG A 76 -13.08 3.48 3.97
C ARG A 76 -13.26 4.72 3.09
N ALA A 77 -12.18 5.22 2.50
CA ALA A 77 -12.21 6.37 1.59
C ALA A 77 -13.15 6.14 0.40
N LEU A 78 -13.29 4.89 -0.04
CA LEU A 78 -14.12 4.49 -1.17
C LEU A 78 -15.52 4.00 -0.81
N LEU A 79 -15.95 4.09 0.46
CA LEU A 79 -17.34 3.79 0.85
C LEU A 79 -18.39 4.62 0.06
N PRO A 80 -18.17 5.92 -0.22
CA PRO A 80 -19.09 6.69 -1.07
C PRO A 80 -19.18 6.17 -2.51
N CYS A 81 -18.24 5.31 -2.93
CA CYS A 81 -18.08 4.80 -4.29
C CYS A 81 -18.56 3.36 -4.50
N GLU A 82 -19.23 2.74 -3.53
CA GLU A 82 -19.60 1.31 -3.61
C GLU A 82 -20.40 0.96 -4.87
N GLY A 83 -21.34 1.82 -5.29
CA GLY A 83 -22.14 1.59 -6.50
C GLY A 83 -21.35 1.68 -7.83
N ALA A 84 -20.17 2.30 -7.83
CA ALA A 84 -19.33 2.45 -9.02
C ALA A 84 -18.31 1.30 -9.20
N GLY A 85 -18.21 0.38 -8.24
CA GLY A 85 -17.18 -0.67 -8.24
C GLY A 85 -15.76 -0.14 -8.05
N ALA A 86 -15.59 1.13 -7.67
CA ALA A 86 -14.26 1.74 -7.55
C ALA A 86 -13.43 1.13 -6.41
N ARG A 87 -14.10 0.74 -5.31
CA ARG A 87 -13.48 0.04 -4.18
C ARG A 87 -12.89 -1.30 -4.63
N ASP A 88 -13.68 -2.14 -5.27
CA ASP A 88 -13.25 -3.47 -5.72
C ASP A 88 -12.16 -3.36 -6.79
N TYR A 89 -12.30 -2.41 -7.72
CA TYR A 89 -11.29 -2.15 -8.74
C TYR A 89 -9.95 -1.75 -8.11
N PHE A 90 -9.94 -0.78 -7.19
CA PHE A 90 -8.70 -0.25 -6.63
C PHE A 90 -8.02 -1.23 -5.67
N LEU A 91 -8.78 -1.86 -4.78
CA LEU A 91 -8.23 -2.88 -3.87
C LEU A 91 -7.77 -4.13 -4.64
N GLY A 92 -8.49 -4.52 -5.70
CA GLY A 92 -8.08 -5.58 -6.60
C GLY A 92 -6.78 -5.24 -7.36
N LEU A 93 -6.60 -3.98 -7.76
CA LEU A 93 -5.33 -3.52 -8.35
C LEU A 93 -4.18 -3.64 -7.35
N MET A 94 -4.37 -3.22 -6.10
CA MET A 94 -3.35 -3.37 -5.05
C MET A 94 -2.99 -4.84 -4.80
N ASP A 95 -3.97 -5.74 -4.76
CA ASP A 95 -3.72 -7.18 -4.58
C ASP A 95 -3.00 -7.80 -5.78
N ARG A 96 -3.33 -7.38 -7.01
CA ARG A 96 -2.61 -7.86 -8.22
C ARG A 96 -1.16 -7.42 -8.24
N VAL A 97 -0.88 -6.19 -7.81
CA VAL A 97 0.46 -5.60 -7.87
C VAL A 97 1.33 -6.09 -6.71
N MET A 98 0.81 -6.07 -5.47
CA MET A 98 1.59 -6.35 -4.26
C MET A 98 1.16 -7.62 -3.52
N GLY A 99 -0.07 -8.10 -3.76
CA GLY A 99 -0.73 -9.08 -2.90
C GLY A 99 -0.04 -10.44 -2.84
N LYS A 100 0.59 -10.95 -3.91
CA LYS A 100 1.30 -12.24 -3.83
C LYS A 100 2.54 -12.19 -2.94
N ALA A 101 3.34 -11.13 -3.07
CA ALA A 101 4.53 -10.95 -2.24
C ALA A 101 4.12 -10.77 -0.77
N LEU A 102 3.15 -9.89 -0.52
CA LEU A 102 2.67 -9.60 0.82
C LEU A 102 1.91 -10.77 1.46
N LYS A 103 1.15 -11.56 0.69
CA LYS A 103 0.53 -12.79 1.20
C LYS A 103 1.53 -13.84 1.66
N LEU A 104 2.80 -13.76 1.26
CA LEU A 104 3.85 -14.65 1.76
C LEU A 104 4.46 -14.11 3.06
N VAL A 105 4.83 -12.82 3.09
CA VAL A 105 5.60 -12.23 4.21
C VAL A 105 4.74 -11.57 5.29
N CYS A 106 3.47 -11.26 5.00
CA CYS A 106 2.57 -10.50 5.87
C CYS A 106 1.37 -11.31 6.41
N ILE A 107 1.41 -12.66 6.37
CA ILE A 107 0.27 -13.52 6.77
C ILE A 107 -0.30 -13.15 8.14
N ASP A 108 0.56 -12.91 9.12
CA ASP A 108 0.15 -12.67 10.50
C ASP A 108 -0.19 -11.19 10.80
N TYR A 109 0.00 -10.30 9.84
CA TYR A 109 0.01 -8.84 10.04
C TYR A 109 -1.21 -8.14 9.42
N ALA A 110 -2.40 -8.73 9.57
CA ALA A 110 -3.64 -8.05 9.25
C ALA A 110 -3.87 -6.84 10.18
N SER A 111 -4.64 -5.84 9.71
CA SER A 111 -4.93 -4.66 10.52
C SER A 111 -5.66 -5.06 11.80
N GLY A 112 -5.24 -4.46 12.91
CA GLY A 112 -5.75 -4.79 14.25
C GLY A 112 -5.37 -6.18 14.78
N SER A 113 -4.56 -6.97 14.06
CA SER A 113 -4.04 -8.26 14.53
C SER A 113 -3.23 -8.12 15.83
N ALA A 114 -3.14 -9.22 16.58
CA ALA A 114 -2.27 -9.26 17.76
C ALA A 114 -0.81 -8.99 17.39
N ALA A 115 -0.35 -9.49 16.24
CA ALA A 115 1.01 -9.26 15.75
C ALA A 115 1.29 -7.76 15.57
N CYS A 116 0.41 -7.02 14.90
CA CYS A 116 0.56 -5.57 14.74
C CYS A 116 0.48 -4.80 16.07
N LYS A 117 -0.39 -5.24 16.99
CA LYS A 117 -0.53 -4.61 18.32
C LYS A 117 0.68 -4.82 19.24
N MET A 118 1.39 -5.93 19.06
CA MET A 118 2.59 -6.25 19.84
C MET A 118 3.85 -5.55 19.34
N LEU A 119 3.81 -4.94 18.15
CA LEU A 119 4.97 -4.23 17.64
C LEU A 119 5.28 -2.99 18.51
N PRO A 120 6.56 -2.75 18.81
CA PRO A 120 6.97 -1.55 19.54
C PRO A 120 6.58 -0.30 18.77
N LYS A 121 6.29 0.79 19.48
CA LYS A 121 6.02 2.07 18.81
C LYS A 121 7.32 2.58 18.17
N LEU A 122 7.24 2.91 16.89
CA LEU A 122 8.36 3.54 16.19
C LEU A 122 8.64 4.94 16.79
N PRO A 123 9.91 5.27 17.05
CA PRO A 123 10.30 6.62 17.41
C PRO A 123 9.89 7.65 16.35
N PRO A 124 9.66 8.92 16.73
CA PRO A 124 9.53 9.99 15.75
C PRO A 124 10.84 10.17 14.97
N LEU A 125 10.74 10.65 13.73
CA LEU A 125 11.93 11.00 12.94
C LEU A 125 12.61 12.24 13.52
N VAL A 126 13.93 12.24 13.51
CA VAL A 126 14.78 13.40 13.82
C VAL A 126 15.42 13.96 12.54
N PRO A 127 15.88 15.22 12.51
CA PRO A 127 16.47 15.83 11.31
C PRO A 127 17.65 15.05 10.70
N GLU A 128 18.37 14.29 11.52
CA GLU A 128 19.52 13.48 11.12
C GLU A 128 19.11 12.15 10.45
N ASP A 129 17.85 11.74 10.58
CA ASP A 129 17.37 10.50 9.98
C ASP A 129 17.35 10.59 8.45
N ARG A 130 17.66 9.46 7.82
CA ARG A 130 17.70 9.35 6.36
C ARG A 130 16.33 9.61 5.76
N ASN A 131 16.13 10.77 5.14
CA ASN A 131 14.88 11.10 4.44
C ASN A 131 14.83 10.47 3.03
N MET A 132 13.79 9.67 2.75
CA MET A 132 13.57 9.09 1.42
C MET A 132 12.52 9.91 0.66
N GLY A 133 12.96 10.55 -0.42
CA GLY A 133 12.17 11.54 -1.14
C GLY A 133 10.93 10.98 -1.85
N ASN A 134 10.97 9.69 -2.24
CA ASN A 134 9.88 9.06 -2.99
C ASN A 134 9.52 7.66 -2.48
N TYR A 135 8.32 7.24 -2.86
CA TYR A 135 7.70 6.01 -2.38
C TYR A 135 8.41 4.74 -2.91
N ILE A 136 8.96 4.77 -4.12
CA ILE A 136 9.69 3.64 -4.70
C ILE A 136 10.98 3.36 -3.92
N GLN A 137 11.70 4.42 -3.52
CA GLN A 137 12.89 4.28 -2.68
C GLN A 137 12.57 3.60 -1.35
N LEU A 138 11.45 3.94 -0.70
CA LEU A 138 11.01 3.28 0.52
C LEU A 138 10.73 1.79 0.31
N ILE A 139 10.04 1.42 -0.77
CA ILE A 139 9.76 0.00 -1.08
C ILE A 139 11.06 -0.78 -1.29
N ILE A 140 12.04 -0.20 -2.00
CA ILE A 140 13.34 -0.84 -2.24
C ILE A 140 14.06 -1.08 -0.90
N GLU A 141 14.10 -0.09 -0.02
CA GLU A 141 14.78 -0.23 1.28
C GLU A 141 14.09 -1.27 2.16
N VAL A 142 12.75 -1.30 2.18
CA VAL A 142 12.00 -2.38 2.85
C VAL A 142 12.36 -3.74 2.25
N ALA A 143 12.37 -3.87 0.93
CA ALA A 143 12.70 -5.14 0.26
C ALA A 143 14.13 -5.60 0.59
N ASN A 144 15.10 -4.69 0.64
CA ASN A 144 16.48 -5.02 0.98
C ASN A 144 16.62 -5.60 2.41
N THR A 145 15.70 -5.31 3.33
CA THR A 145 15.71 -5.92 4.68
C THR A 145 15.29 -7.39 4.71
N ILE A 146 14.71 -7.91 3.62
CA ILE A 146 14.38 -9.34 3.49
C ILE A 146 15.65 -10.16 3.22
N GLU A 147 16.65 -9.55 2.59
CA GLU A 147 17.90 -10.21 2.18
C GLU A 147 19.01 -10.14 3.24
N SER A 148 18.79 -9.40 4.32
CA SER A 148 19.74 -9.14 5.41
C SER A 148 19.45 -9.93 6.68
#